data_AF-A0A934LU32-F1
#
_entry.id   AF-A0A934LU32-F1
#
_cell.length_a   1.000
_cell.length_b   1.000
_cell.length_c   1.000
_cell.angle_alpha   90.00
_cell.angle_beta   90.00
_cell.angle_gamma   90.00
#
_symmetry.space_group_name_H-M   'P 1'
#
loop_
_entity.id
_entity.type
_entity.pdbx_description
1 polymer ?
#
loop_
_entity_poly.entity_id
_entity_poly.type
_entity_poly.pdbx_seq_one_letter_code
_entity_poly.pdbx_strand_id
1 'polypeptide(L)'
;MAQYLITNLSQAPESVLIHEMAAGNSGALDELYTRYGPAIFSFLMARTSSAVLAEEVLQDVMLAAWRSAGGFRGESKVLTWLLTIARNRAINAQRRQAVPVVALPDDTSELRASDTGPLERVIRQGDQQVVRDTLNQLPDHLREVLVLVFYHQLSEAEVAEVLGIPAGTVKSRLHRAKEALRKALQVGGKINA
;
A
#
# COMPACT_ATOMS: atom_id res chain seq x y z
N MET A 1 -32.89 -26.89 -2.44
CA MET A 1 -33.69 -26.37 -1.30
C MET A 1 -32.92 -25.21 -0.68
N ALA A 2 -33.57 -24.05 -0.59
CA ALA A 2 -33.24 -22.83 0.18
C ALA A 2 -31.98 -22.01 -0.17
N GLN A 3 -32.12 -21.17 -1.21
CA GLN A 3 -32.01 -19.70 -1.14
C GLN A 3 -31.08 -19.08 -0.06
N TYR A 4 -29.80 -18.86 -0.37
CA TYR A 4 -29.00 -17.83 0.32
C TYR A 4 -29.15 -16.50 -0.43
N LEU A 5 -30.31 -15.86 -0.26
CA LEU A 5 -30.53 -14.48 -0.69
C LEU A 5 -29.87 -13.53 0.34
N ILE A 6 -28.98 -12.66 -0.15
CA ILE A 6 -28.56 -11.41 0.52
C ILE A 6 -27.81 -11.67 1.84
N THR A 7 -26.67 -12.36 1.78
CA THR A 7 -25.66 -12.18 2.83
C THR A 7 -25.24 -10.71 2.79
N ASN A 8 -25.45 -9.96 3.88
CA ASN A 8 -24.94 -8.60 3.98
C ASN A 8 -23.41 -8.66 4.00
N LEU A 9 -22.79 -8.54 2.81
CA LEU A 9 -21.35 -8.66 2.63
C LEU A 9 -20.60 -7.62 3.46
N SER A 10 -21.19 -6.46 3.73
CA SER A 10 -20.58 -5.41 4.57
C SER A 10 -20.21 -5.83 5.98
N GLN A 11 -20.86 -6.87 6.52
CA GLN A 11 -20.55 -7.43 7.84
C GLN A 11 -20.04 -8.88 7.77
N ALA A 12 -19.87 -9.41 6.56
CA ALA A 12 -19.40 -10.79 6.39
C ALA A 12 -17.95 -10.92 6.88
N PRO A 13 -17.60 -12.05 7.52
CA PRO A 13 -16.21 -12.39 7.81
C PRO A 13 -15.36 -12.41 6.55
N GLU A 14 -14.06 -12.12 6.68
CA GLU A 14 -13.11 -12.10 5.56
C GLU A 14 -13.11 -13.43 4.79
N SER A 15 -13.17 -14.56 5.49
CA SER A 15 -13.21 -15.90 4.88
C SER A 15 -14.43 -16.12 3.98
N VAL A 16 -15.58 -15.55 4.34
CA VAL A 16 -16.81 -15.60 3.52
C VAL A 16 -16.62 -14.76 2.26
N LEU A 17 -16.06 -13.56 2.38
CA LEU A 17 -15.78 -12.72 1.20
C LEU A 17 -14.86 -13.44 0.21
N ILE A 18 -13.80 -14.08 0.69
CA ILE A 18 -12.89 -14.84 -0.17
C ILE A 18 -13.59 -16.05 -0.82
N HIS A 19 -14.43 -16.76 -0.08
CA HIS A 19 -15.20 -17.88 -0.62
C HIS A 19 -16.17 -17.42 -1.73
N GLU A 20 -16.91 -16.34 -1.49
CA GLU A 20 -17.85 -15.76 -2.45
C GLU A 20 -17.12 -15.23 -3.70
N MET A 21 -15.95 -14.61 -3.54
CA MET A 21 -15.09 -14.24 -4.68
C MET A 21 -14.68 -15.47 -5.50
N ALA A 22 -14.28 -16.56 -4.85
CA ALA A 22 -13.92 -17.81 -5.53
C ALA A 22 -15.12 -18.43 -6.27
N ALA A 23 -16.34 -18.22 -5.77
CA ALA A 23 -17.59 -18.64 -6.41
C ALA A 23 -18.06 -17.70 -7.54
N GLY A 24 -17.36 -16.58 -7.79
CA GLY A 24 -17.69 -15.65 -8.86
C GLY A 24 -18.67 -14.54 -8.48
N ASN A 25 -18.91 -14.29 -7.18
CA ASN A 25 -19.75 -13.20 -6.70
C ASN A 25 -18.97 -11.87 -6.64
N SER A 26 -19.20 -10.98 -7.63
CA SER A 26 -18.47 -9.71 -7.74
C SER A 26 -18.75 -8.76 -6.56
N GLY A 27 -19.90 -8.87 -5.90
CA GLY A 27 -20.19 -8.06 -4.71
C GLY A 27 -19.22 -8.31 -3.56
N ALA A 28 -18.63 -9.51 -3.47
CA ALA A 28 -17.62 -9.79 -2.46
C ALA A 28 -16.28 -9.12 -2.77
N LEU A 29 -15.95 -8.92 -4.06
CA LEU A 29 -14.79 -8.14 -4.49
C LEU A 29 -14.97 -6.66 -4.16
N ASP A 30 -16.16 -6.11 -4.42
CA ASP A 30 -16.49 -4.72 -4.13
C ASP A 30 -16.40 -4.42 -2.63
N GLU A 31 -16.87 -5.36 -1.80
CA GLU A 31 -16.73 -5.27 -0.36
C GLU A 31 -15.25 -5.34 0.08
N LEU A 32 -14.48 -6.28 -0.49
CA LEU A 32 -13.05 -6.38 -0.21
C LEU A 32 -12.30 -5.10 -0.60
N TYR A 33 -12.66 -4.50 -1.74
CA TYR A 33 -12.13 -3.22 -2.18
C TYR A 33 -12.48 -2.10 -1.19
N THR A 34 -13.73 -2.04 -0.74
CA THR A 34 -14.19 -1.04 0.24
C THR A 34 -13.40 -1.14 1.54
N ARG A 35 -13.13 -2.35 2.03
CA ARG A 35 -12.41 -2.59 3.29
C ARG A 35 -10.91 -2.35 3.19
N TYR A 36 -10.26 -2.82 2.13
CA TYR A 36 -8.79 -2.87 2.06
C TYR A 36 -8.19 -1.97 0.98
N GLY A 37 -8.98 -1.42 0.07
CA GLY A 37 -8.53 -0.52 -0.99
C GLY A 37 -7.71 0.66 -0.45
N PRO A 38 -8.17 1.41 0.58
CA PRO A 38 -7.40 2.51 1.17
C PRO A 38 -6.06 2.08 1.76
N ALA A 39 -6.02 0.88 2.36
CA ALA A 39 -4.80 0.32 2.91
C ALA A 39 -3.82 -0.07 1.79
N ILE A 40 -4.28 -0.82 0.79
CA ILE A 40 -3.44 -1.22 -0.35
C ILE A 40 -2.93 0.03 -1.09
N PHE A 41 -3.79 1.02 -1.31
CA PHE A 41 -3.40 2.29 -1.93
C PHE A 41 -2.30 3.01 -1.15
N SER A 42 -2.43 3.11 0.17
CA SER A 42 -1.41 3.75 1.02
C SER A 42 -0.05 3.05 0.93
N PHE A 43 -0.06 1.72 0.88
CA PHE A 43 1.16 0.93 0.65
C PHE A 43 1.76 1.17 -0.74
N LEU A 44 0.92 1.19 -1.78
CA LEU A 44 1.35 1.44 -3.16
C LEU A 44 1.89 2.85 -3.36
N MET A 45 1.29 3.85 -2.71
CA MET A 45 1.79 5.22 -2.68
C MET A 45 3.18 5.31 -2.07
N ALA A 46 3.42 4.60 -0.96
CA ALA A 46 4.73 4.55 -0.33
C ALA A 46 5.82 3.95 -1.24
N ARG A 47 5.41 3.10 -2.19
CA ARG A 47 6.33 2.35 -3.07
C ARG A 47 6.55 3.03 -4.43
N THR A 48 5.50 3.65 -4.99
CA THR A 48 5.51 4.21 -6.35
C THR A 48 5.73 5.72 -6.36
N SER A 49 5.39 6.42 -5.26
CA SER A 49 5.36 7.88 -5.19
C SER A 49 4.52 8.54 -6.31
N SER A 50 3.58 7.80 -6.91
CA SER A 50 2.71 8.27 -8.01
C SER A 50 1.28 7.77 -7.78
N ALA A 51 0.35 8.70 -7.60
CA ALA A 51 -1.07 8.37 -7.38
C ALA A 51 -1.65 7.61 -8.57
N VAL A 52 -1.37 8.06 -9.79
CA VAL A 52 -1.83 7.40 -11.02
C VAL A 52 -1.35 5.94 -11.09
N LEU A 53 -0.06 5.71 -10.83
CA LEU A 53 0.48 4.34 -10.85
C LEU A 53 -0.07 3.51 -9.68
N ALA A 54 -0.27 4.10 -8.52
CA ALA A 54 -0.84 3.41 -7.37
C ALA A 54 -2.30 2.99 -7.62
N GLU A 55 -3.12 3.83 -8.25
CA GLU A 55 -4.49 3.49 -8.64
C GLU A 55 -4.54 2.37 -9.69
N GLU A 56 -3.71 2.47 -10.73
CA GLU A 56 -3.58 1.43 -11.76
C GLU A 56 -3.20 0.08 -11.13
N VAL A 57 -2.15 0.09 -10.29
CA VAL A 57 -1.68 -1.13 -9.61
C VAL A 57 -2.73 -1.65 -8.63
N LEU A 58 -3.48 -0.79 -7.94
CA LEU A 58 -4.56 -1.21 -7.04
C LEU A 58 -5.64 -2.00 -7.79
N GLN A 59 -6.07 -1.54 -8.96
CA GLN A 59 -7.04 -2.27 -9.78
C GLN A 59 -6.49 -3.64 -10.19
N ASP A 60 -5.23 -3.69 -10.61
CA ASP A 60 -4.51 -4.93 -10.93
C ASP A 60 -4.43 -5.89 -9.73
N VAL A 61 -4.31 -5.36 -8.50
CA VAL A 61 -4.32 -6.15 -7.26
C VAL A 61 -5.69 -6.78 -7.04
N MET A 62 -6.77 -6.01 -7.16
CA MET A 62 -8.13 -6.54 -6.98
C MET A 62 -8.44 -7.63 -8.01
N LEU A 63 -8.06 -7.41 -9.27
CA LEU A 63 -8.22 -8.40 -10.33
C LEU A 63 -7.38 -9.67 -10.09
N ALA A 64 -6.15 -9.50 -9.59
CA ALA A 64 -5.31 -10.62 -9.21
C ALA A 64 -5.88 -11.39 -8.03
N ALA A 65 -6.38 -10.70 -7.00
CA ALA A 65 -7.01 -11.30 -5.83
C ALA A 65 -8.27 -12.08 -6.21
N TRP A 66 -9.10 -11.54 -7.12
CA TRP A 66 -10.24 -12.26 -7.69
C TRP A 66 -9.82 -13.58 -8.32
N ARG A 67 -8.80 -13.55 -9.20
CA ARG A 67 -8.32 -14.74 -9.92
C ARG A 67 -7.67 -15.78 -9.01
N SER A 68 -7.11 -15.38 -7.87
CA SER A 68 -6.42 -16.27 -6.94
C SER A 68 -7.23 -16.61 -5.69
N ALA A 69 -8.45 -16.08 -5.55
CA ALA A 69 -9.31 -16.28 -4.36
C ALA A 69 -9.50 -17.77 -4.01
N GLY A 70 -9.75 -18.62 -5.00
CA GLY A 70 -9.93 -20.06 -4.80
C GLY A 70 -8.67 -20.80 -4.30
N GLY A 71 -7.49 -20.18 -4.37
CA GLY A 71 -6.24 -20.72 -3.86
C GLY A 71 -5.87 -20.24 -2.45
N PHE A 72 -6.63 -19.32 -1.86
CA PHE A 72 -6.34 -18.79 -0.52
C PHE A 72 -6.68 -19.81 0.56
N ARG A 73 -5.69 -20.20 1.37
CA ARG A 73 -5.81 -21.26 2.38
C ARG A 73 -6.02 -20.75 3.81
N GLY A 74 -6.00 -19.43 4.02
CA GLY A 74 -6.08 -18.85 5.38
C GLY A 74 -4.81 -19.01 6.22
N GLU A 75 -3.67 -19.28 5.58
CA GLU A 75 -2.35 -19.42 6.25
C GLU A 75 -1.78 -18.05 6.70
N SER A 76 -2.29 -16.95 6.12
CA SER A 76 -2.03 -15.58 6.57
C SER A 76 -3.33 -14.77 6.61
N LYS A 77 -3.29 -13.59 7.25
CA LYS A 77 -4.42 -12.66 7.22
C LYS A 77 -4.70 -12.21 5.79
N VAL A 78 -5.96 -11.89 5.48
CA VAL A 78 -6.34 -11.43 4.13
C VAL A 78 -5.58 -10.16 3.74
N LEU A 79 -5.37 -9.23 4.67
CA LEU A 79 -4.56 -8.02 4.40
C LEU A 79 -3.10 -8.37 4.04
N THR A 80 -2.47 -9.30 4.74
CA THR A 80 -1.09 -9.76 4.45
C THR A 80 -1.01 -10.36 3.04
N TRP A 81 -1.97 -11.21 2.69
CA TRP A 81 -2.08 -11.78 1.35
C TRP A 81 -2.29 -10.72 0.27
N LEU A 82 -3.20 -9.76 0.47
CA LEU A 82 -3.44 -8.66 -0.46
C LEU A 82 -2.21 -7.77 -0.66
N LEU A 83 -1.51 -7.42 0.42
CA LEU A 83 -0.29 -6.60 0.35
C LEU A 83 0.86 -7.36 -0.35
N THR A 84 0.90 -8.69 -0.23
CA THR A 84 1.84 -9.54 -0.97
C THR A 84 1.56 -9.48 -2.48
N ILE A 85 0.28 -9.57 -2.89
CA ILE A 85 -0.13 -9.37 -4.29
C ILE A 85 0.25 -7.96 -4.75
N ALA A 86 -0.04 -6.93 -3.94
CA ALA A 86 0.27 -5.54 -4.23
C ALA A 86 1.75 -5.28 -4.48
N ARG A 87 2.62 -5.84 -3.65
CA ARG A 87 4.06 -5.77 -3.86
C ARG A 87 4.46 -6.33 -5.22
N ASN A 88 3.99 -7.53 -5.55
CA ASN A 88 4.37 -8.20 -6.78
C ASN A 88 3.90 -7.42 -8.02
N ARG A 89 2.70 -6.83 -7.96
CA ARG A 89 2.18 -5.98 -9.04
C ARG A 89 2.97 -4.67 -9.17
N ALA A 90 3.28 -4.01 -8.05
CA ALA A 90 4.06 -2.78 -8.06
C ALA A 90 5.48 -2.96 -8.62
N ILE A 91 6.17 -4.05 -8.26
CA ILE A 91 7.50 -4.38 -8.83
C ILE A 91 7.43 -4.52 -10.35
N ASN A 92 6.40 -5.22 -10.85
CA ASN A 92 6.22 -5.40 -12.29
C ASN A 92 5.93 -4.07 -13.01
N ALA A 93 5.10 -3.22 -12.41
CA ALA A 93 4.75 -1.92 -12.97
C ALA A 93 5.96 -0.97 -13.03
N GLN A 94 6.75 -0.89 -11.95
CA GLN A 94 7.99 -0.10 -11.92
C GLN A 94 9.01 -0.61 -12.95
N ARG A 95 9.13 -1.94 -13.13
CA ARG A 95 10.03 -2.51 -14.14
C ARG A 95 9.62 -2.13 -15.56
N ARG A 96 8.32 -2.01 -15.86
CA ARG A 96 7.82 -1.57 -17.17
C ARG A 96 8.16 -0.11 -17.46
N GLN A 97 8.09 0.76 -16.46
CA GLN A 97 8.50 2.16 -16.60
C GLN A 97 10.01 2.32 -16.77
N ALA A 98 10.81 1.43 -16.19
CA ALA A 98 12.28 1.46 -16.29
C ALA A 98 12.83 0.92 -17.62
N VAL A 99 12.00 0.28 -18.47
CA VAL A 99 12.41 -0.07 -19.84
C VAL A 99 12.27 1.19 -20.68
N PRO A 100 13.35 1.76 -21.24
CA PRO A 100 13.23 2.90 -22.12
C PRO A 100 12.49 2.45 -23.37
N VAL A 101 11.24 2.85 -23.49
CA VAL A 101 10.63 3.04 -24.80
C VAL A 101 11.56 4.02 -25.52
N VAL A 102 12.04 3.67 -26.72
CA VAL A 102 12.80 4.59 -27.57
C VAL A 102 11.93 5.82 -27.79
N ALA A 103 12.14 6.85 -26.98
CA ALA A 103 11.49 8.14 -27.10
C ALA A 103 12.46 9.05 -27.84
N LEU A 104 11.97 9.63 -28.94
CA LEU A 104 12.54 10.81 -29.58
C LEU A 104 12.82 11.88 -28.51
N PRO A 105 13.87 12.71 -28.67
CA PRO A 105 14.22 13.68 -27.65
C PRO A 105 13.10 14.71 -27.54
N ASP A 106 12.39 14.69 -26.41
CA ASP A 106 11.57 15.82 -25.99
C ASP A 106 12.12 16.35 -24.67
N ASP A 107 12.33 17.65 -24.68
CA ASP A 107 13.13 18.43 -23.76
C ASP A 107 12.16 19.07 -22.77
N THR A 108 11.85 18.40 -21.67
CA THR A 108 11.20 19.04 -20.53
C THR A 108 11.68 18.46 -19.20
N SER A 109 12.64 19.17 -18.61
CA SER A 109 12.73 19.31 -17.17
C SER A 109 11.51 20.08 -16.66
N GLU A 110 11.16 19.84 -15.39
CA GLU A 110 10.09 20.46 -14.59
C GLU A 110 8.69 19.84 -14.72
N LEU A 111 8.22 19.26 -13.61
CA LEU A 111 6.85 19.43 -13.13
C LEU A 111 6.81 19.25 -11.60
N ARG A 112 6.68 20.40 -10.92
CA ARG A 112 6.33 20.53 -9.50
C ARG A 112 4.83 20.25 -9.31
N ALA A 113 4.52 19.79 -8.09
CA ALA A 113 3.27 19.96 -7.34
C ALA A 113 1.95 19.64 -8.08
N SER A 114 1.37 18.48 -7.76
CA SER A 114 -0.04 18.20 -8.01
C SER A 114 -0.85 18.31 -6.71
N ASP A 115 -1.76 19.28 -6.74
CA ASP A 115 -2.82 19.60 -5.80
C ASP A 115 -3.60 18.33 -5.35
N THR A 116 -3.88 18.18 -4.05
CA THR A 116 -4.79 17.13 -3.55
C THR A 116 -5.73 17.74 -2.52
N GLY A 117 -7.02 17.70 -2.85
CA GLY A 117 -8.12 18.41 -2.21
C GLY A 117 -8.54 17.94 -0.80
N PRO A 118 -9.80 18.19 -0.37
CA PRO A 118 -10.04 18.79 0.93
C PRO A 118 -10.67 17.85 1.98
N LEU A 119 -10.27 18.04 3.25
CA LEU A 119 -10.84 17.46 4.51
C LEU A 119 -10.32 16.08 4.92
N GLU A 120 -9.15 16.06 5.57
CA GLU A 120 -9.16 15.90 7.05
C GLU A 120 -8.39 17.06 7.73
N ARG A 121 -8.96 18.27 7.69
CA ARG A 121 -8.19 19.54 7.57
C ARG A 121 -7.85 20.34 8.84
N VAL A 122 -7.97 19.86 10.09
CA VAL A 122 -7.81 20.80 11.23
C VAL A 122 -6.95 20.32 12.42
N ILE A 123 -6.61 19.04 12.59
CA ILE A 123 -6.12 18.59 13.91
C ILE A 123 -4.58 18.46 14.04
N ARG A 124 -3.74 18.57 12.99
CA ARG A 124 -2.26 18.38 13.16
C ARG A 124 -1.32 18.88 12.04
N GLN A 125 -1.64 20.00 11.37
CA GLN A 125 -1.06 20.33 10.06
C GLN A 125 0.45 20.65 10.01
N GLY A 126 1.06 21.17 11.09
CA GLY A 126 2.51 21.48 11.10
C GLY A 126 3.39 20.23 11.11
N ASP A 127 3.06 19.25 11.96
CA ASP A 127 3.86 18.04 12.15
C ASP A 127 3.64 17.01 11.03
N GLN A 128 2.43 16.91 10.47
CA GLN A 128 2.10 15.93 9.44
C GLN A 128 2.72 16.23 8.08
N GLN A 129 2.84 17.50 7.68
CA GLN A 129 3.49 17.85 6.42
C GLN A 129 4.99 17.53 6.49
N VAL A 130 5.64 17.91 7.59
CA VAL A 130 7.05 17.56 7.85
C VAL A 130 7.23 16.04 7.87
N VAL A 131 6.32 15.28 8.51
CA VAL A 131 6.36 13.81 8.49
C VAL A 131 6.17 13.26 7.08
N ARG A 132 5.20 13.76 6.30
CA ARG A 132 4.96 13.31 4.91
C ARG A 132 6.16 13.62 4.01
N ASP A 133 6.71 14.82 4.10
CA ASP A 133 7.89 15.24 3.32
C ASP A 133 9.13 14.43 3.72
N THR A 134 9.30 14.17 5.02
CA THR A 134 10.35 13.30 5.52
C THR A 134 10.19 11.88 5.00
N LEU A 135 8.98 11.32 5.06
CA LEU A 135 8.70 9.99 4.53
C LEU A 135 9.03 9.94 3.04
N ASN A 136 8.67 10.97 2.26
CA ASN A 136 8.98 11.09 0.83
C ASN A 136 10.49 11.22 0.54
N GLN A 137 11.31 11.68 1.50
CA GLN A 137 12.76 11.71 1.38
C GLN A 137 13.42 10.36 1.74
N LEU A 138 12.71 9.46 2.42
CA LEU A 138 13.24 8.13 2.71
C LEU A 138 13.33 7.30 1.42
N PRO A 139 14.41 6.50 1.25
CA PRO A 139 14.43 5.44 0.25
C PRO A 139 13.20 4.54 0.38
N ASP A 140 12.62 4.14 -0.76
CA ASP A 140 11.36 3.37 -0.82
C ASP A 140 11.36 2.14 0.08
N HIS A 141 12.49 1.43 0.15
CA HIS A 141 12.65 0.22 0.97
C HIS A 141 12.63 0.46 2.49
N LEU A 142 12.86 1.71 2.94
CA LEU A 142 12.70 2.11 4.33
C LEU A 142 11.29 2.62 4.61
N ARG A 143 10.74 3.39 3.66
CA ARG A 143 9.36 3.90 3.73
C ARG A 143 8.34 2.77 3.76
N GLU A 144 8.51 1.74 2.92
CA GLU A 144 7.61 0.58 2.86
C GLU A 144 7.52 -0.15 4.22
N VAL A 145 8.64 -0.34 4.92
CA VAL A 145 8.67 -1.04 6.21
C VAL A 145 7.98 -0.20 7.29
N LEU A 146 8.13 1.13 7.25
CA LEU A 146 7.41 2.01 8.18
C LEU A 146 5.91 1.94 7.97
N VAL A 147 5.43 2.02 6.72
CA VAL A 147 4.00 1.98 6.41
C VAL A 147 3.40 0.62 6.81
N LEU A 148 4.08 -0.49 6.50
CA LEU A 148 3.61 -1.82 6.91
C LEU A 148 3.53 -2.00 8.43
N VAL A 149 4.51 -1.52 9.19
CA VAL A 149 4.51 -1.67 10.66
C VAL A 149 3.56 -0.69 11.34
N PHE A 150 3.61 0.59 10.97
CA PHE A 150 2.92 1.64 11.73
C PHE A 150 1.52 1.94 11.23
N TYR A 151 1.31 1.89 9.92
CA TYR A 151 -0.01 2.18 9.33
C TYR A 151 -0.84 0.90 9.23
N HIS A 152 -0.25 -0.19 8.74
CA HIS A 152 -0.93 -1.48 8.62
C HIS A 152 -0.85 -2.36 9.87
N GLN A 153 -0.12 -1.94 10.91
CA GLN A 153 0.00 -2.66 12.19
C GLN A 153 0.46 -4.13 12.03
N LEU A 154 1.25 -4.41 11.00
CA LEU A 154 1.80 -5.74 10.78
C LEU A 154 2.98 -6.01 11.70
N SER A 155 3.10 -7.26 12.15
CA SER A 155 4.27 -7.77 12.84
C SER A 155 5.49 -7.84 11.91
N GLU A 156 6.71 -7.85 12.46
CA GLU A 156 7.93 -7.98 11.64
C GLU A 156 7.94 -9.24 10.77
N ALA A 157 7.28 -10.32 11.24
CA ALA A 157 7.12 -11.57 10.50
C ALA A 157 6.15 -11.42 9.31
N GLU A 158 4.99 -10.78 9.50
CA GLU A 158 4.06 -10.48 8.41
C GLU A 158 4.70 -9.51 7.40
N VAL A 159 5.49 -8.53 7.86
CA VAL A 159 6.24 -7.65 6.96
C VAL A 159 7.28 -8.42 6.15
N ALA A 160 7.97 -9.39 6.77
CA ALA A 160 8.92 -10.26 6.07
C ALA A 160 8.23 -11.08 4.97
N GLU A 161 7.04 -11.62 5.25
CA GLU A 161 6.18 -12.31 4.28
C GLU A 161 5.79 -11.38 3.12
N VAL A 162 5.18 -10.22 3.42
CA VAL A 162 4.76 -9.24 2.41
C VAL A 162 5.93 -8.83 1.54
N LEU A 163 7.09 -8.54 2.13
CA LEU A 163 8.25 -8.00 1.43
C LEU A 163 9.15 -9.07 0.79
N GLY A 164 8.94 -10.35 1.09
CA GLY A 164 9.79 -11.44 0.61
C GLY A 164 11.27 -11.26 1.01
N ILE A 165 11.53 -10.80 2.24
CA ILE A 165 12.88 -10.57 2.77
C ILE A 165 13.05 -11.21 4.15
N PRO A 166 14.28 -11.49 4.61
CA PRO A 166 14.50 -12.03 5.95
C PRO A 166 14.02 -11.09 7.06
N ALA A 167 13.49 -11.65 8.16
CA ALA A 167 13.05 -10.88 9.33
C ALA A 167 14.17 -9.99 9.91
N GLY A 168 15.43 -10.47 9.90
CA GLY A 168 16.58 -9.65 10.29
C GLY A 168 16.77 -8.41 9.40
N THR A 169 16.45 -8.51 8.10
CA THR A 169 16.46 -7.37 7.18
C THR A 169 15.34 -6.39 7.52
N VAL A 170 14.12 -6.88 7.82
CA VAL A 170 13.00 -6.03 8.29
C VAL A 170 13.43 -5.21 9.50
N LYS A 171 13.98 -5.86 10.53
CA LYS A 171 14.46 -5.19 11.76
C LYS A 171 15.52 -4.12 11.46
N SER A 172 16.50 -4.44 10.62
CA SER A 172 17.55 -3.49 10.23
C SER A 172 17.01 -2.29 9.42
N ARG A 173 15.99 -2.49 8.58
CA ARG A 173 15.35 -1.43 7.80
C ARG A 173 14.48 -0.57 8.71
N LEU A 174 13.68 -1.17 9.58
CA LEU A 174 12.84 -0.45 10.54
C LEU A 174 13.68 0.42 11.48
N HIS A 175 14.81 -0.09 11.98
CA HIS A 175 15.73 0.70 12.79
C HIS A 175 16.26 1.92 12.03
N ARG A 176 16.78 1.72 10.81
CA ARG A 176 17.28 2.81 9.95
C ARG A 176 16.21 3.83 9.60
N ALA A 177 14.98 3.39 9.33
CA ALA A 177 13.87 4.25 8.99
C ALA A 177 13.43 5.12 10.19
N LYS A 178 13.38 4.54 11.40
CA LYS A 178 13.13 5.28 12.66
C LYS A 178 14.20 6.33 12.93
N GLU A 179 15.48 5.99 12.74
CA GLU A 179 16.59 6.94 12.90
C GLU A 179 16.49 8.11 11.92
N ALA A 180 16.17 7.83 10.65
CA ALA A 180 16.00 8.87 9.65
C ALA A 180 14.81 9.79 9.98
N LEU A 181 13.67 9.23 10.41
CA LEU A 181 12.52 10.02 10.87
C LEU A 181 12.86 10.88 12.10
N ARG A 182 13.58 10.32 13.08
CA ARG A 182 14.03 11.05 14.27
C ARG A 182 14.90 12.25 13.91
N LYS A 183 15.88 12.06 13.01
CA LYS A 183 16.77 13.13 12.56
C LYS A 183 16.00 14.25 11.87
N ALA A 184 15.07 13.91 10.97
CA ALA A 184 14.29 14.91 10.26
C ALA A 184 13.36 15.71 11.19
N LEU A 185 12.73 15.05 12.17
CA LEU A 185 11.90 15.72 13.18
C LEU A 185 12.71 16.63 14.11
N GLN A 186 13.95 16.26 14.45
CA GLN A 186 14.86 17.12 15.23
C GLN A 186 15.33 18.36 14.44
N VAL A 187 15.47 18.25 13.13
CA VAL A 187 15.85 19.37 12.25
C VAL A 187 14.66 20.31 12.04
N GLY A 188 13.46 19.78 11.77
CA GLY A 188 12.23 20.57 11.63
C GLY A 188 11.81 21.30 12.91
N GLY A 189 12.06 20.69 14.09
CA GLY A 189 11.80 21.33 15.38
C GLY A 189 12.72 22.50 15.73
N LYS A 190 13.87 22.66 15.06
CA LYS A 190 14.78 23.80 15.27
C LYS A 190 14.50 25.01 14.36
N ILE A 191 13.65 24.86 13.35
CA ILE A 191 13.33 25.94 12.39
C ILE A 191 12.14 26.79 12.88
N ASN A 192 11.41 26.31 13.90
CA ASN A 192 10.26 26.99 14.50
C ASN A 192 10.53 27.55 15.91
N ALA A 193 11.81 27.67 16.31
CA ALA A 193 12.21 28.21 17.62
C ALA A 193 12.83 29.60 17.49
#